data_AF-A0A382FNB6-F1
#
_entry.id   AF-A0A382FNB6-F1
#
_cell.length_a   1.000
_cell.length_b   1.000
_cell.length_c   1.000
_cell.angle_alpha   90.00
_cell.angle_beta   90.00
_cell.angle_gamma   90.00
#
_symmetry.space_group_name_H-M   'P 1'
#
loop_
_entity.id
_entity.type
_entity.pdbx_description
1 polymer ?
#
loop_
_entity_poly.entity_id
_entity_poly.type
_entity_poly.pdbx_seq_one_letter_code
_entity_poly.pdbx_strand_id
1 'polypeptide(L)'
;MKIEKINRQHGKLHPMYKPLILIVLLLSSSFAVLDVSSIDVSVDETGEEKPRIAINYIPFKEVATVIIDQKNDKVKISYSLMSKDKEDFQIPDELETKILNTKKISTIIYTNTENCAPGIINDTCILVNTPFKQIEDGGFKEKQKVARETADSVIGDLNQALGVNAEFHSIVAQTKTDLTNVEGAVLSTVYTVKPTVSTKLLFNTLILENITEEIRFSGGFLNHAKELTKNEDSIFTFSMSAEEKRMLYSVHISVISSGKMGLNNFSPLDILTEGELNRSKLFAEGFYPLNSIVNVIIFSEEKLYVKKTNSAVIGSIANTDELQKNGWYFISSKPSSDDEINKLDLRYLFGRTNSVDKQELVLSIGPIVEDVTPIDVPQNDVSQNGGGCLIATATFGSEMAPQVQFLREIRDNTVLQTESGSTFMTGFNQFYYSFSPAIADYERENPAFKEVVKLSLTPLLTSLTLLQYADIDSESEMLGYGIGIILLNIG
;
A
#
# COMPACT_ATOMS: atom_id res chain seq x y z
N MET A 1 -8.78 -45.23 -36.55
CA MET A 1 -8.27 -44.51 -35.36
C MET A 1 -9.46 -43.82 -34.72
N LYS A 2 -9.80 -44.20 -33.48
CA LYS A 2 -11.04 -43.83 -32.79
C LYS A 2 -11.07 -42.34 -32.45
N ILE A 3 -12.23 -41.73 -32.64
CA ILE A 3 -12.62 -40.41 -32.15
C ILE A 3 -12.97 -40.58 -30.67
N GLU A 4 -12.35 -39.81 -29.77
CA GLU A 4 -12.76 -39.70 -28.37
C GLU A 4 -13.06 -38.25 -28.00
N LYS A 5 -14.27 -38.06 -27.48
CA LYS A 5 -14.91 -36.79 -27.14
C LYS A 5 -14.19 -36.11 -25.98
N ILE A 6 -13.76 -34.86 -26.17
CA ILE A 6 -13.41 -33.99 -25.06
C ILE A 6 -14.71 -33.53 -24.40
N ASN A 7 -14.90 -33.99 -23.17
CA ASN A 7 -16.03 -33.69 -22.32
C ASN A 7 -15.90 -32.23 -21.83
N ARG A 8 -16.70 -31.30 -22.39
CA ARG A 8 -16.90 -29.96 -21.81
C ARG A 8 -17.66 -30.12 -20.51
N GLN A 9 -16.95 -30.22 -19.38
CA GLN A 9 -17.57 -29.84 -18.11
C GLN A 9 -17.68 -28.32 -18.07
N HIS A 10 -18.91 -27.83 -18.00
CA HIS A 10 -19.23 -26.46 -17.65
C HIS A 10 -18.70 -26.17 -16.24
N GLY A 11 -17.45 -25.71 -16.16
CA GLY A 11 -16.99 -24.92 -15.04
C GLY A 11 -17.82 -23.64 -15.01
N LYS A 12 -18.50 -23.39 -13.88
CA LYS A 12 -19.17 -22.11 -13.62
C LYS A 12 -18.19 -20.99 -13.92
N LEU A 13 -18.54 -20.14 -14.89
CA LEU A 13 -17.83 -18.91 -15.19
C LEU A 13 -18.00 -17.98 -13.98
N HIS A 14 -17.07 -18.05 -13.02
CA HIS A 14 -16.98 -17.02 -12.00
C HIS A 14 -16.69 -15.69 -12.70
N PRO A 15 -17.43 -14.61 -12.39
CA PRO A 15 -17.23 -13.34 -13.08
C PRO A 15 -15.84 -12.80 -12.72
N MET A 16 -14.91 -12.91 -13.67
CA MET A 16 -13.54 -12.38 -13.63
C MET A 16 -13.50 -10.83 -13.62
N TYR A 17 -14.66 -10.19 -13.47
CA TYR A 17 -14.87 -8.75 -13.34
C TYR A 17 -14.46 -8.19 -11.96
N LYS A 18 -14.52 -9.03 -10.91
CA LYS A 18 -14.38 -8.59 -9.51
C LYS A 18 -12.93 -8.42 -8.99
N PRO A 19 -11.91 -9.22 -9.38
CA PRO A 19 -10.58 -9.05 -8.80
C PRO A 19 -9.79 -7.88 -9.42
N LEU A 20 -10.12 -7.43 -10.63
CA LEU A 20 -9.30 -6.45 -11.35
C LEU A 20 -9.46 -5.01 -10.85
N ILE A 21 -10.68 -4.62 -10.45
CA ILE A 21 -10.96 -3.28 -9.89
C ILE A 21 -10.42 -3.17 -8.45
N LEU A 22 -10.39 -4.27 -7.70
CA LEU A 22 -9.75 -4.31 -6.38
C LEU A 22 -8.27 -3.92 -6.49
N ILE A 23 -7.58 -4.37 -7.55
CA ILE A 23 -6.17 -4.03 -7.80
C ILE A 23 -6.00 -2.55 -8.17
N VAL A 24 -6.92 -1.95 -8.94
CA VAL A 24 -6.86 -0.49 -9.26
C VAL A 24 -7.12 0.37 -8.02
N LEU A 25 -8.08 -0.02 -7.17
CA LEU A 25 -8.34 0.63 -5.87
C LEU A 25 -7.17 0.46 -4.87
N LEU A 26 -6.48 -0.68 -4.90
CA LEU A 26 -5.30 -0.93 -4.07
C LEU A 26 -4.10 -0.05 -4.52
N LEU A 27 -3.94 0.15 -5.83
CA LEU A 27 -2.89 1.03 -6.37
C LEU A 27 -3.15 2.52 -6.06
N SER A 28 -4.40 2.99 -6.04
CA SER A 28 -4.72 4.36 -5.61
C SER A 28 -4.66 4.55 -4.10
N SER A 29 -5.06 3.55 -3.29
CA SER A 29 -4.96 3.60 -1.82
C SER A 29 -3.52 3.70 -1.30
N SER A 30 -2.53 3.34 -2.14
CA SER A 30 -1.12 3.43 -1.82
C SER A 30 -0.60 4.86 -1.64
N PHE A 31 -1.39 5.87 -2.06
CA PHE A 31 -1.05 7.30 -1.96
C PHE A 31 -1.46 7.97 -0.66
N ALA A 32 -2.47 7.46 0.06
CA ALA A 32 -2.93 8.10 1.30
C ALA A 32 -1.86 8.14 2.40
N VAL A 33 -0.82 7.29 2.30
CA VAL A 33 0.25 7.15 3.29
C VAL A 33 1.45 8.08 3.03
N LEU A 34 1.49 8.84 1.93
CA LEU A 34 2.67 9.63 1.54
C LEU A 34 2.38 11.12 1.23
N ASP A 35 1.23 11.64 1.66
CA ASP A 35 1.03 13.09 1.75
C ASP A 35 1.75 13.60 3.01
N VAL A 36 3.05 13.85 2.87
CA VAL A 36 3.84 14.53 3.88
C VAL A 36 3.52 16.03 3.79
N SER A 37 2.46 16.47 4.46
CA SER A 37 2.21 17.90 4.72
C SER A 37 2.78 18.36 6.07
N SER A 38 3.29 17.45 6.89
CA SER A 38 4.02 17.77 8.12
C SER A 38 4.83 16.57 8.60
N ILE A 39 6.11 16.49 8.21
CA ILE A 39 7.08 15.71 9.00
C ILE A 39 7.35 16.51 10.27
N ASP A 40 7.02 15.93 11.42
CA ASP A 40 7.30 16.53 12.73
C ASP A 40 8.81 16.64 12.96
N VAL A 41 9.21 17.83 13.39
CA VAL A 41 10.59 18.23 13.61
C VAL A 41 11.02 17.75 14.99
N SER A 42 11.87 16.71 15.06
CA SER A 42 12.56 16.37 16.32
C SER A 42 13.76 17.31 16.52
N VAL A 43 13.73 18.07 17.61
CA VAL A 43 14.87 18.88 18.10
C VAL A 43 15.69 18.00 19.04
N ASP A 44 16.95 17.76 18.71
CA ASP A 44 17.90 17.05 19.56
C ASP A 44 18.48 18.02 20.62
N GLU A 45 18.64 17.56 21.87
CA GLU A 45 19.07 18.35 23.04
C GLU A 45 20.56 18.75 23.07
N THR A 46 21.31 18.44 22.03
CA THR A 46 22.69 18.92 21.88
C THR A 46 22.69 20.01 20.81
N GLY A 47 22.86 21.26 21.20
CA GLY A 47 22.79 22.46 20.36
C GLY A 47 23.82 22.59 19.22
N GLU A 48 24.16 21.49 18.53
CA GLU A 48 24.86 21.49 17.26
C GLU A 48 23.85 21.31 16.11
N GLU A 49 23.63 22.37 15.33
CA GLU A 49 22.89 22.28 14.07
C GLU A 49 23.70 21.47 13.05
N LYS A 50 23.38 20.18 12.91
CA LYS A 50 23.70 19.45 11.67
C LYS A 50 22.98 20.16 10.50
N PRO A 51 23.63 20.33 9.34
CA PRO A 51 23.00 20.94 8.18
C PRO A 51 21.74 20.16 7.79
N ARG A 52 20.57 20.81 7.94
CA ARG A 52 19.25 20.21 7.70
C ARG A 52 19.01 20.08 6.20
N ILE A 53 18.75 18.88 5.73
CA ILE A 53 18.36 18.64 4.33
C ILE A 53 16.84 18.81 4.24
N ALA A 54 16.41 19.81 3.48
CA ALA A 54 15.00 19.98 3.16
C ALA A 54 14.58 18.90 2.14
N ILE A 55 13.45 18.24 2.40
CA ILE A 55 12.80 17.39 1.40
C ILE A 55 12.11 18.31 0.40
N ASN A 56 12.46 18.16 -0.87
CA ASN A 56 11.81 18.89 -1.95
C ASN A 56 10.46 18.26 -2.27
N TYR A 57 9.51 19.08 -2.72
CA TYR A 57 8.17 18.64 -3.09
C TYR A 57 7.93 18.86 -4.58
N ILE A 58 7.59 17.77 -5.27
CA ILE A 58 7.03 17.77 -6.62
C ILE A 58 5.79 16.84 -6.58
N PRO A 59 4.64 17.24 -7.14
CA PRO A 59 3.42 16.42 -7.16
C PRO A 59 3.56 15.09 -7.92
N PHE A 60 4.34 15.08 -9.00
CA PHE A 60 4.57 13.93 -9.86
C PHE A 60 5.32 12.79 -9.14
N LYS A 61 4.83 11.57 -9.29
CA LYS A 61 5.42 10.34 -8.74
C LYS A 61 5.44 9.22 -9.78
N GLU A 62 6.43 8.36 -9.67
CA GLU A 62 6.57 7.14 -10.46
C GLU A 62 6.67 5.90 -9.57
N VAL A 63 5.93 4.84 -9.91
CA VAL A 63 5.90 3.60 -9.12
C VAL A 63 6.01 2.38 -10.03
N ALA A 64 7.02 1.54 -9.79
CA ALA A 64 7.15 0.23 -10.39
C ALA A 64 6.57 -0.79 -9.40
N THR A 65 5.53 -1.53 -9.77
CA THR A 65 4.85 -2.45 -8.86
C THR A 65 4.95 -3.89 -9.35
N VAL A 66 5.26 -4.79 -8.42
CA VAL A 66 5.14 -6.23 -8.56
C VAL A 66 4.05 -6.69 -7.59
N ILE A 67 3.04 -7.37 -8.11
CA ILE A 67 2.01 -8.05 -7.30
C ILE A 67 2.15 -9.55 -7.54
N ILE A 68 2.35 -10.30 -6.46
CA ILE A 68 2.43 -11.77 -6.48
C ILE A 68 1.21 -12.29 -5.75
N ASP A 69 0.30 -12.92 -6.49
CA ASP A 69 -0.88 -13.60 -5.95
C ASP A 69 -0.57 -15.11 -5.93
N GLN A 70 -0.12 -15.60 -4.78
CA GLN A 70 0.25 -17.01 -4.62
C GLN A 70 -0.97 -17.93 -4.65
N LYS A 71 -2.16 -17.43 -4.29
CA LYS A 71 -3.39 -18.22 -4.29
C LYS A 71 -3.84 -18.54 -5.71
N ASN A 72 -3.76 -17.55 -6.60
CA ASN A 72 -4.20 -17.68 -7.98
C ASN A 72 -3.08 -17.98 -8.97
N ASP A 73 -1.85 -18.19 -8.50
CA ASP A 73 -0.64 -18.36 -9.33
C ASP A 73 -0.50 -17.27 -10.38
N LYS A 74 -0.66 -16.01 -9.96
CA LYS A 74 -0.59 -14.84 -10.84
C LYS A 74 0.47 -13.87 -10.39
N VAL A 75 1.17 -13.30 -11.36
CA VAL A 75 2.08 -12.19 -11.14
C VAL A 75 1.63 -11.03 -12.02
N LYS A 76 1.48 -9.85 -11.42
CA LYS A 76 1.22 -8.61 -12.15
C LYS A 76 2.42 -7.69 -11.99
N ILE A 77 2.95 -7.23 -13.10
CA ILE A 77 3.90 -6.12 -13.11
C ILE A 77 3.20 -4.88 -13.64
N SER A 78 3.58 -3.72 -13.13
CA SER A 78 3.07 -2.46 -13.65
C SER A 78 4.02 -1.29 -13.42
N TYR A 79 4.00 -0.34 -14.34
CA TYR A 79 4.59 0.98 -14.16
C TYR A 79 3.48 2.01 -14.11
N SER A 80 3.54 2.87 -13.09
CA SER A 80 2.52 3.88 -12.79
C SER A 80 3.15 5.25 -12.74
N LEU A 81 2.54 6.23 -13.41
CA LEU A 81 2.90 7.64 -13.32
C LEU A 81 1.68 8.37 -12.76
N MET A 82 1.88 9.21 -11.77
CA MET A 82 0.79 9.79 -11.00
C MET A 82 1.11 11.22 -10.62
N SER A 83 0.11 12.10 -10.63
CA SER A 83 0.28 13.47 -10.16
C SER A 83 -1.03 14.02 -9.60
N LYS A 84 -0.88 14.95 -8.65
CA LYS A 84 -1.99 15.77 -8.13
C LYS A 84 -2.03 17.15 -8.79
N ASP A 85 -1.13 17.39 -9.75
CA ASP A 85 -1.12 18.56 -10.60
C ASP A 85 -1.67 18.18 -11.98
N LYS A 86 -2.69 18.93 -12.43
CA LYS A 86 -3.32 18.75 -13.74
C LYS A 86 -2.39 19.14 -14.89
N GLU A 87 -1.45 20.05 -14.66
CA GLU A 87 -0.52 20.52 -15.70
C GLU A 87 0.38 19.36 -16.16
N ASP A 88 0.78 18.49 -15.24
CA ASP A 88 1.57 17.28 -15.54
C ASP A 88 0.86 16.36 -16.56
N PHE A 89 -0.48 16.30 -16.47
CA PHE A 89 -1.34 15.51 -17.35
C PHE A 89 -2.08 16.35 -18.41
N GLN A 90 -1.75 17.64 -18.53
CA GLN A 90 -2.35 18.63 -19.43
C GLN A 90 -3.88 18.54 -19.51
N ILE A 91 -4.53 18.33 -18.37
CA ILE A 91 -5.99 18.22 -18.28
C ILE A 91 -6.60 19.63 -18.25
N PRO A 92 -7.60 19.94 -19.10
CA PRO A 92 -8.22 21.27 -19.12
C PRO A 92 -8.87 21.65 -17.78
N ASP A 93 -8.65 22.89 -17.35
CA ASP A 93 -9.24 23.49 -16.14
C ASP A 93 -10.75 23.34 -16.07
N GLU A 94 -11.43 23.56 -17.20
CA GLU A 94 -12.88 23.47 -17.31
C GLU A 94 -13.37 22.06 -17.01
N LEU A 95 -12.67 21.03 -17.50
CA LEU A 95 -13.00 19.63 -17.26
C LEU A 95 -12.79 19.26 -15.79
N GLU A 96 -11.63 19.57 -15.20
CA GLU A 96 -11.36 19.31 -13.78
C GLU A 96 -12.42 19.99 -12.89
N THR A 97 -12.65 21.28 -13.12
CA THR A 97 -13.61 22.08 -12.35
C THR A 97 -15.01 21.50 -12.45
N LYS A 98 -15.43 21.05 -13.64
CA LYS A 98 -16.73 20.43 -13.86
C LYS A 98 -16.88 19.11 -13.09
N ILE A 99 -15.86 18.26 -13.12
CA ILE A 99 -15.84 16.99 -12.35
C ILE A 99 -15.97 17.29 -10.86
N LEU A 100 -15.13 18.16 -10.30
CA LEU A 100 -15.13 18.50 -8.87
C LEU A 100 -16.45 19.16 -8.43
N ASN A 101 -16.99 20.09 -9.22
CA ASN A 101 -18.24 20.78 -8.91
C ASN A 101 -19.47 19.87 -8.92
N THR A 102 -19.41 18.78 -9.68
CA THR A 102 -20.49 17.79 -9.69
C THR A 102 -20.65 17.15 -8.31
N LYS A 103 -19.56 16.93 -7.56
CA LYS A 103 -19.52 16.25 -6.25
C LYS A 103 -20.09 14.83 -6.22
N LYS A 104 -20.49 14.30 -7.37
CA LYS A 104 -21.06 12.95 -7.56
C LYS A 104 -20.12 11.99 -8.28
N ILE A 105 -19.07 12.48 -8.91
CA ILE A 105 -18.10 11.64 -9.62
C ILE A 105 -16.94 11.37 -8.67
N SER A 106 -16.66 10.10 -8.38
CA SER A 106 -15.49 9.72 -7.59
C SER A 106 -14.28 9.42 -8.45
N THR A 107 -14.48 8.78 -9.60
CA THR A 107 -13.38 8.32 -10.45
C THR A 107 -13.84 8.22 -11.89
N ILE A 108 -12.98 8.61 -12.82
CA ILE A 108 -13.11 8.32 -14.24
C ILE A 108 -11.97 7.38 -14.61
N ILE A 109 -12.26 6.32 -15.37
CA ILE A 109 -11.28 5.33 -15.80
C ILE A 109 -11.35 5.18 -17.32
N TYR A 110 -10.23 5.35 -18.01
CA TYR A 110 -10.07 5.06 -19.42
C TYR A 110 -9.12 3.87 -19.60
N THR A 111 -9.62 2.75 -20.12
CA THR A 111 -8.86 1.48 -20.14
C THR A 111 -9.23 0.58 -21.31
N ASN A 112 -8.30 -0.24 -21.78
CA ASN A 112 -8.55 -1.35 -22.71
C ASN A 112 -8.59 -2.72 -22.01
N THR A 113 -8.83 -2.73 -20.71
CA THR A 113 -9.08 -3.95 -19.95
C THR A 113 -10.19 -4.76 -20.62
N GLU A 114 -9.95 -6.05 -20.85
CA GLU A 114 -10.96 -6.96 -21.36
C GLU A 114 -12.20 -7.01 -20.45
N ASN A 115 -13.39 -7.04 -21.05
CA ASN A 115 -14.66 -7.17 -20.32
C ASN A 115 -14.86 -6.08 -19.25
N CYS A 116 -14.52 -4.83 -19.57
CA CYS A 116 -14.73 -3.65 -18.71
C CYS A 116 -16.19 -3.47 -18.25
N ALA A 117 -17.15 -4.10 -18.96
CA ALA A 117 -18.53 -4.27 -18.54
C ALA A 117 -19.13 -5.52 -19.22
N PRO A 118 -20.23 -6.07 -18.67
CA PRO A 118 -20.93 -7.19 -19.28
C PRO A 118 -21.34 -6.89 -20.73
N GLY A 119 -20.98 -7.79 -21.65
CA GLY A 119 -21.32 -7.67 -23.08
C GLY A 119 -20.29 -6.93 -23.93
N ILE A 120 -19.27 -6.32 -23.32
CA ILE A 120 -18.18 -5.67 -24.05
C ILE A 120 -17.03 -6.67 -24.25
N ILE A 121 -16.64 -6.89 -25.50
CA ILE A 121 -15.52 -7.76 -25.88
C ILE A 121 -14.50 -6.89 -26.61
N ASN A 122 -13.30 -6.78 -26.05
CA ASN A 122 -12.14 -6.08 -26.62
C ASN A 122 -12.30 -4.58 -26.88
N ASP A 123 -13.45 -3.93 -26.68
CA ASP A 123 -13.55 -2.47 -26.84
C ASP A 123 -12.80 -1.76 -25.69
N THR A 124 -12.20 -0.61 -26.01
CA THR A 124 -11.66 0.32 -25.01
C THR A 124 -12.82 1.05 -24.34
N CYS A 125 -12.75 1.29 -23.03
CA CYS A 125 -13.85 1.81 -22.25
C CYS A 125 -13.50 3.06 -21.47
N ILE A 126 -14.47 3.97 -21.36
CA ILE A 126 -14.49 5.04 -20.35
C ILE A 126 -15.57 4.70 -19.33
N LEU A 127 -15.19 4.61 -18.06
CA LEU A 127 -16.10 4.38 -16.95
C LEU A 127 -16.15 5.65 -16.10
N VAL A 128 -17.34 6.23 -15.96
CA VAL A 128 -17.59 7.33 -15.04
C VAL A 128 -18.27 6.75 -13.80
N ASN A 129 -17.55 6.76 -12.67
CA ASN A 129 -17.99 6.14 -11.44
C ASN A 129 -18.66 7.16 -10.52
N THR A 130 -19.92 6.88 -10.18
CA THR A 130 -20.73 7.66 -9.25
C THR A 130 -21.05 6.81 -8.03
N PRO A 131 -20.52 7.15 -6.84
CA PRO A 131 -20.87 6.48 -5.59
C PRO A 131 -22.37 6.53 -5.34
N PHE A 132 -22.96 5.38 -4.99
CA PHE A 132 -24.40 5.25 -4.78
C PHE A 132 -24.91 6.15 -3.64
N LYS A 133 -24.06 6.40 -2.63
CA LYS A 133 -24.33 7.34 -1.52
C LYS A 133 -24.41 8.80 -1.95
N GLN A 134 -23.72 9.19 -3.02
CA GLN A 134 -23.70 10.58 -3.51
C GLN A 134 -24.94 10.93 -4.35
N ILE A 135 -25.78 9.94 -4.66
CA ILE A 135 -27.07 10.17 -5.32
C ILE A 135 -28.16 10.16 -4.25
N GLU A 136 -28.71 11.33 -3.94
CA GLU A 136 -29.83 11.50 -3.01
C GLU A 136 -31.11 10.85 -3.55
N ASP A 137 -31.85 10.19 -2.66
CA ASP A 137 -33.21 9.67 -2.86
C ASP A 137 -33.48 8.85 -4.15
N GLY A 138 -34.68 8.30 -4.27
CA GLY A 138 -35.11 7.52 -5.43
C GLY A 138 -34.69 6.05 -5.42
N GLY A 139 -35.43 5.26 -6.21
CA GLY A 139 -35.15 3.84 -6.41
C GLY A 139 -33.88 3.61 -7.24
N PHE A 140 -33.49 2.35 -7.39
CA PHE A 140 -32.30 1.97 -8.15
C PHE A 140 -32.32 2.51 -9.59
N LYS A 141 -33.48 2.51 -10.26
CA LYS A 141 -33.64 3.01 -11.64
C LYS A 141 -33.45 4.53 -11.73
N GLU A 142 -34.00 5.27 -10.78
CA GLU A 142 -33.84 6.72 -10.69
C GLU A 142 -32.36 7.07 -10.46
N LYS A 143 -31.67 6.33 -9.58
CA LYS A 143 -30.24 6.52 -9.35
C LYS A 143 -29.39 6.19 -10.57
N GLN A 144 -29.74 5.14 -11.33
CA GLN A 144 -29.11 4.87 -12.63
C GLN A 144 -29.30 6.05 -13.60
N LYS A 145 -30.50 6.64 -13.67
CA LYS A 145 -30.74 7.81 -14.52
C LYS A 145 -29.88 9.01 -14.10
N VAL A 146 -29.76 9.30 -12.81
CA VAL A 146 -28.91 10.39 -12.32
C VAL A 146 -27.43 10.12 -12.62
N ALA A 147 -26.95 8.89 -12.44
CA ALA A 147 -25.58 8.51 -12.79
C ALA A 147 -25.31 8.69 -14.30
N ARG A 148 -26.31 8.36 -15.14
CA ARG A 148 -26.26 8.56 -16.58
C ARG A 148 -26.14 10.04 -16.96
N GLU A 149 -27.04 10.87 -16.45
CA GLU A 149 -27.07 12.31 -16.71
C GLU A 149 -25.77 12.98 -16.23
N THR A 150 -25.28 12.57 -15.06
CA THR A 150 -24.02 13.03 -14.49
C THR A 150 -22.85 12.71 -15.42
N ALA A 151 -22.74 11.45 -15.88
CA ALA A 151 -21.68 11.04 -16.78
C ALA A 151 -21.79 11.70 -18.17
N ASP A 152 -23.00 11.83 -18.72
CA ASP A 152 -23.24 12.49 -20.00
C ASP A 152 -22.89 13.98 -19.97
N SER A 153 -22.97 14.60 -18.79
CA SER A 153 -22.55 15.98 -18.64
C SER A 153 -21.05 16.18 -18.89
N VAL A 154 -20.19 15.19 -18.60
CA VAL A 154 -18.72 15.32 -18.71
C VAL A 154 -18.12 14.57 -19.91
N ILE A 155 -18.86 13.65 -20.53
CA ILE A 155 -18.30 12.78 -21.58
C ILE A 155 -17.82 13.54 -22.82
N GLY A 156 -18.48 14.65 -23.19
CA GLY A 156 -18.04 15.48 -24.33
C GLY A 156 -16.67 16.10 -24.08
N ASP A 157 -16.46 16.65 -22.88
CA ASP A 157 -15.19 17.26 -22.48
C ASP A 157 -14.10 16.19 -22.34
N LEU A 158 -14.44 14.99 -21.85
CA LEU A 158 -13.53 13.84 -21.81
C LEU A 158 -13.11 13.39 -23.21
N ASN A 159 -14.06 13.30 -24.15
CA ASN A 159 -13.78 12.96 -25.55
C ASN A 159 -12.80 13.97 -26.17
N GLN A 160 -13.00 15.26 -25.92
CA GLN A 160 -12.09 16.31 -26.37
C GLN A 160 -10.71 16.21 -25.70
N ALA A 161 -10.66 16.08 -24.37
CA ALA A 161 -9.40 16.07 -23.62
C ALA A 161 -8.53 14.84 -23.90
N LEU A 162 -9.17 13.68 -24.16
CA LEU A 162 -8.47 12.41 -24.43
C LEU A 162 -8.32 12.10 -25.92
N GLY A 163 -8.87 12.94 -26.81
CA GLY A 163 -8.82 12.73 -28.26
C GLY A 163 -9.56 11.47 -28.72
N VAL A 164 -10.72 11.17 -28.11
CA VAL A 164 -11.50 9.96 -28.37
C VAL A 164 -12.95 10.28 -28.71
N ASN A 165 -13.68 9.27 -29.20
CA ASN A 165 -15.12 9.34 -29.41
C ASN A 165 -15.80 8.18 -28.69
N ALA A 166 -16.08 8.38 -27.41
CA ALA A 166 -16.73 7.40 -26.57
C ALA A 166 -18.26 7.48 -26.72
N GLU A 167 -18.90 6.33 -26.95
CA GLU A 167 -20.34 6.19 -27.08
C GLU A 167 -20.90 5.39 -25.90
N PHE A 168 -22.08 5.74 -25.44
CA PHE A 168 -22.69 5.04 -24.31
C PHE A 168 -22.97 3.57 -24.63
N HIS A 169 -22.67 2.73 -23.64
CA HIS A 169 -22.99 1.31 -23.69
C HIS A 169 -24.00 0.92 -22.61
N SER A 170 -23.65 1.10 -21.33
CA SER A 170 -24.44 0.55 -20.22
C SER A 170 -24.18 1.25 -18.90
N ILE A 171 -24.99 0.96 -17.88
CA ILE A 171 -24.74 1.35 -16.49
C ILE A 171 -24.64 0.08 -15.66
N VAL A 172 -23.52 -0.10 -14.97
CA VAL A 172 -23.23 -1.29 -14.16
C VAL A 172 -23.12 -0.87 -12.70
N ALA A 173 -23.85 -1.56 -11.82
CA ALA A 173 -23.64 -1.43 -10.39
C ALA A 173 -22.48 -2.32 -9.96
N GLN A 174 -21.46 -1.71 -9.37
CA GLN A 174 -20.35 -2.39 -8.74
C GLN A 174 -20.54 -2.35 -7.23
N THR A 175 -20.44 -3.50 -6.57
CA THR A 175 -20.46 -3.60 -5.11
C THR A 175 -19.15 -4.23 -4.63
N LYS A 176 -18.66 -3.82 -3.45
CA LYS A 176 -17.66 -4.62 -2.73
C LYS A 176 -18.26 -5.97 -2.33
N THR A 177 -17.40 -6.95 -2.07
CA THR A 177 -17.70 -8.39 -2.06
C THR A 177 -18.69 -8.88 -1.00
N ASP A 178 -19.19 -8.02 -0.10
CA ASP A 178 -20.19 -8.39 0.91
C ASP A 178 -21.59 -7.84 0.57
N LEU A 179 -22.50 -8.79 0.35
CA LEU A 179 -23.89 -8.61 -0.08
C LEU A 179 -24.83 -8.06 1.01
N THR A 180 -24.36 -7.20 1.91
CA THR A 180 -25.21 -6.62 2.96
C THR A 180 -25.09 -5.11 3.10
N ASN A 181 -24.04 -4.48 2.57
CA ASN A 181 -23.83 -3.04 2.72
C ASN A 181 -23.83 -2.30 1.38
N VAL A 182 -24.94 -1.61 1.09
CA VAL A 182 -25.08 -0.63 -0.01
C VAL A 182 -24.09 0.55 0.14
N GLU A 183 -23.43 0.64 1.30
CA GLU A 183 -22.58 1.76 1.67
C GLU A 183 -21.36 1.98 0.78
N GLY A 184 -20.89 0.95 0.07
CA GLY A 184 -19.74 1.03 -0.84
C GLY A 184 -20.08 0.81 -2.32
N ALA A 185 -21.37 0.82 -2.68
CA ALA A 185 -21.80 0.59 -4.05
C ALA A 185 -21.47 1.79 -4.95
N VAL A 186 -21.08 1.51 -6.20
CA VAL A 186 -20.75 2.51 -7.22
C VAL A 186 -21.56 2.18 -8.47
N LEU A 187 -22.19 3.18 -9.06
CA LEU A 187 -22.78 3.08 -10.40
C LEU A 187 -21.74 3.54 -11.42
N SER A 188 -21.28 2.62 -12.25
CA SER A 188 -20.35 2.88 -13.34
C SER A 188 -21.14 3.07 -14.62
N THR A 189 -21.20 4.31 -15.12
CA THR A 189 -21.69 4.58 -16.48
C THR A 189 -20.57 4.29 -17.46
N VAL A 190 -20.80 3.34 -18.36
CA VAL A 190 -19.79 2.77 -19.27
C VAL A 190 -20.03 3.27 -20.69
N TYR A 191 -18.95 3.78 -21.28
CA TYR A 191 -18.86 4.18 -22.67
C TYR A 191 -17.79 3.34 -23.37
N THR A 192 -18.00 3.04 -24.64
CA THR A 192 -17.04 2.31 -25.50
C THR A 192 -16.43 3.25 -26.52
N VAL A 193 -15.14 3.12 -26.76
CA VAL A 193 -14.39 3.84 -27.79
C VAL A 193 -14.10 2.86 -28.93
N LYS A 194 -14.45 3.24 -30.16
CA LYS A 194 -14.23 2.43 -31.36
C LYS A 194 -13.39 3.16 -32.40
N PRO A 195 -12.51 2.45 -33.13
CA PRO A 195 -12.18 1.02 -33.00
C PRO A 195 -11.34 0.73 -31.74
N THR A 196 -11.26 -0.55 -31.34
CA THR A 196 -10.34 -1.00 -30.29
C THR A 196 -8.91 -0.53 -30.57
N VAL A 197 -8.24 -0.02 -29.54
CA VAL A 197 -6.89 0.52 -29.63
C VAL A 197 -5.94 -0.30 -28.75
N SER A 198 -4.77 -0.67 -29.29
CA SER A 198 -3.73 -1.36 -28.52
C SER A 198 -3.19 -0.50 -27.37
N THR A 199 -2.73 -1.11 -26.29
CA THR A 199 -2.08 -0.43 -25.14
C THR A 199 -0.94 0.49 -25.59
N LYS A 200 -0.11 0.04 -26.53
CA LYS A 200 0.98 0.83 -27.11
C LYS A 200 0.50 2.13 -27.75
N LEU A 201 -0.58 2.06 -28.53
CA LEU A 201 -1.12 3.24 -29.20
C LEU A 201 -1.79 4.18 -28.19
N LEU A 202 -2.60 3.66 -27.27
CA LEU A 202 -3.22 4.42 -26.18
C LEU A 202 -2.17 5.19 -25.36
N PHE A 203 -1.11 4.51 -24.93
CA PHE A 203 -0.07 5.10 -24.12
C PHE A 203 0.74 6.15 -24.88
N ASN A 204 1.08 5.90 -26.15
CA ASN A 204 1.79 6.89 -26.96
C ASN A 204 0.93 8.13 -27.21
N THR A 205 -0.37 7.98 -27.47
CA THR A 205 -1.29 9.11 -27.61
C THR A 205 -1.37 9.92 -26.32
N LEU A 206 -1.61 9.27 -25.17
CA LEU A 206 -1.65 9.95 -23.88
C LEU A 206 -0.34 10.70 -23.60
N ILE A 207 0.80 10.07 -23.84
CA ILE A 207 2.10 10.72 -23.67
C ILE A 207 2.22 11.96 -24.55
N LEU A 208 1.83 11.88 -25.83
CA LEU A 208 2.01 12.99 -26.76
C LEU A 208 1.06 14.17 -26.50
N GLU A 209 -0.19 13.88 -26.13
CA GLU A 209 -1.26 14.87 -26.03
C GLU A 209 -1.50 15.38 -24.59
N ASN A 210 -1.16 14.55 -23.60
CA ASN A 210 -1.55 14.78 -22.20
C ASN A 210 -0.38 14.63 -21.23
N ILE A 211 0.90 14.61 -21.64
CA ILE A 211 2.03 14.59 -20.69
C ILE A 211 3.03 15.65 -21.10
N THR A 212 3.42 16.50 -20.14
CA THR A 212 4.37 17.60 -20.39
C THR A 212 5.69 17.10 -20.99
N GLU A 213 6.32 17.95 -21.82
CA GLU A 213 7.63 17.64 -22.41
C GLU A 213 8.68 17.33 -21.34
N GLU A 214 8.64 18.05 -20.21
CA GLU A 214 9.56 17.86 -19.10
C GLU A 214 9.50 16.42 -18.56
N ILE A 215 8.29 15.90 -18.29
CA ILE A 215 8.10 14.52 -17.82
C ILE A 215 8.53 13.53 -18.91
N ARG A 216 8.12 13.76 -20.16
CA ARG A 216 8.42 12.87 -21.29
C ARG A 216 9.90 12.68 -21.53
N PHE A 217 10.68 13.77 -21.47
CA PHE A 217 12.12 13.74 -21.74
C PHE A 217 12.97 13.34 -20.52
N SER A 218 12.37 13.27 -19.33
CA SER A 218 13.06 12.89 -18.09
C SER A 218 13.28 11.38 -17.94
N GLY A 219 12.65 10.55 -18.76
CA GLY A 219 12.88 9.10 -18.80
C GLY A 219 12.36 8.38 -17.55
N GLY A 220 13.23 7.66 -16.84
CA GLY A 220 12.85 6.90 -15.65
C GLY A 220 11.84 5.80 -15.92
N PHE A 221 10.83 5.68 -15.06
CA PHE A 221 9.86 4.58 -15.15
C PHE A 221 8.91 4.75 -16.34
N LEU A 222 8.76 5.96 -16.88
CA LEU A 222 8.00 6.20 -18.12
C LEU A 222 8.58 5.41 -19.30
N ASN A 223 9.92 5.29 -19.38
CA ASN A 223 10.56 4.48 -20.43
C ASN A 223 10.28 2.99 -20.27
N HIS A 224 10.29 2.48 -19.03
CA HIS A 224 9.96 1.08 -18.76
C HIS A 224 8.46 0.81 -18.98
N ALA A 225 7.58 1.75 -18.63
CA ALA A 225 6.16 1.69 -18.98
C ALA A 225 5.98 1.57 -20.49
N LYS A 226 6.70 2.40 -21.27
CA LYS A 226 6.69 2.37 -22.74
C LYS A 226 7.16 1.03 -23.28
N GLU A 227 8.22 0.45 -22.72
CA GLU A 227 8.71 -0.87 -23.10
C GLU A 227 7.65 -1.95 -22.80
N LEU A 228 7.03 -1.90 -21.62
CA LEU A 228 5.99 -2.83 -21.20
C LEU A 228 4.78 -2.84 -22.14
N THR A 229 4.45 -1.70 -22.79
CA THR A 229 3.37 -1.63 -23.78
C THR A 229 3.59 -2.48 -25.05
N LYS A 230 4.82 -2.94 -25.30
CA LYS A 230 5.11 -3.84 -26.43
C LYS A 230 4.55 -5.24 -26.21
N ASN A 231 4.24 -5.62 -24.97
CA ASN A 231 3.58 -6.88 -24.66
C ASN A 231 2.11 -6.81 -25.13
N GLU A 232 1.65 -7.83 -25.87
CA GLU A 232 0.30 -7.87 -26.43
C GLU A 232 -0.79 -7.97 -25.36
N ASP A 233 -0.47 -8.59 -24.21
CA ASP A 233 -1.35 -8.73 -23.05
C ASP A 233 -1.27 -7.52 -22.10
N SER A 234 -0.53 -6.47 -22.47
CA SER A 234 -0.44 -5.27 -21.66
C SER A 234 -1.78 -4.53 -21.63
N ILE A 235 -2.10 -3.96 -20.48
CA ILE A 235 -3.31 -3.19 -20.22
C ILE A 235 -2.91 -1.75 -19.91
N PHE A 236 -3.52 -0.82 -20.64
CA PHE A 236 -3.51 0.60 -20.37
C PHE A 236 -4.66 0.97 -19.42
N THR A 237 -4.39 1.80 -18.42
CA THR A 237 -5.41 2.42 -17.58
C THR A 237 -5.00 3.84 -17.23
N PHE A 238 -5.73 4.83 -17.75
CA PHE A 238 -5.68 6.21 -17.27
C PHE A 238 -6.83 6.44 -16.29
N SER A 239 -6.60 7.18 -15.21
CA SER A 239 -7.64 7.50 -14.24
C SER A 239 -7.57 8.93 -13.74
N MET A 240 -8.73 9.49 -13.44
CA MET A 240 -8.91 10.78 -12.78
C MET A 240 -9.76 10.52 -11.53
N SER A 241 -9.14 10.62 -10.35
CA SER A 241 -9.81 10.36 -9.07
C SER A 241 -10.06 11.66 -8.33
N ALA A 242 -11.31 11.93 -7.94
CA ALA A 242 -11.67 13.14 -7.21
C ALA A 242 -11.35 13.00 -5.71
N GLU A 243 -10.57 13.95 -5.19
CA GLU A 243 -10.40 14.22 -3.76
C GLU A 243 -11.23 15.45 -3.36
N GLU A 244 -11.26 15.84 -2.08
CA GLU A 244 -12.13 16.94 -1.60
C GLU A 244 -11.95 18.27 -2.35
N LYS A 245 -10.73 18.58 -2.79
CA LYS A 245 -10.37 19.89 -3.38
C LYS A 245 -9.51 19.81 -4.64
N ARG A 246 -9.15 18.61 -5.10
CA ARG A 246 -8.23 18.40 -6.22
C ARG A 246 -8.47 17.03 -6.84
N MET A 247 -7.83 16.78 -7.97
CA MET A 247 -7.83 15.47 -8.62
C MET A 247 -6.48 14.76 -8.42
N LEU A 248 -6.51 13.44 -8.41
CA LEU A 248 -5.35 12.58 -8.61
C LEU A 248 -5.45 11.98 -10.02
N TYR A 249 -4.45 12.30 -10.83
CA TYR A 249 -4.27 11.75 -12.17
C TYR A 249 -3.33 10.57 -12.12
N SER A 250 -3.64 9.52 -12.86
CA SER A 250 -2.73 8.38 -12.98
C SER A 250 -2.80 7.72 -14.33
N VAL A 251 -1.66 7.23 -14.79
CA VAL A 251 -1.57 6.26 -15.88
C VAL A 251 -0.84 5.02 -15.38
N HIS A 252 -1.41 3.85 -15.67
CA HIS A 252 -0.89 2.56 -15.29
C HIS A 252 -0.77 1.69 -16.54
N ILE A 253 0.43 1.19 -16.81
CA ILE A 253 0.66 0.12 -17.78
C ILE A 253 0.93 -1.15 -16.99
N SER A 254 0.20 -2.22 -17.27
CA SER A 254 0.38 -3.47 -16.54
C SER A 254 0.31 -4.70 -17.42
N VAL A 255 0.95 -5.78 -17.01
CA VAL A 255 0.84 -7.11 -17.62
C VAL A 255 0.58 -8.10 -16.48
N ILE A 256 -0.34 -9.04 -16.70
CA ILE A 256 -0.60 -10.15 -15.79
C ILE A 256 -0.11 -11.43 -16.47
N SER A 257 0.77 -12.16 -15.82
CA SER A 257 1.24 -13.48 -16.25
C SER A 257 0.79 -14.55 -15.27
N SER A 258 0.60 -15.76 -15.80
CA SER A 258 0.38 -16.95 -14.96
C SER A 258 1.73 -17.54 -14.57
N GLY A 259 1.91 -17.88 -13.30
CA GLY A 259 3.14 -18.49 -12.82
C GLY A 259 3.31 -18.40 -11.30
N LYS A 260 4.07 -19.36 -10.76
CA LYS A 260 4.54 -19.35 -9.37
C LYS A 260 5.87 -18.63 -9.30
N MET A 261 6.01 -17.76 -8.31
CA MET A 261 7.28 -17.09 -8.03
C MET A 261 7.83 -17.58 -6.69
N GLY A 262 9.07 -18.05 -6.69
CA GLY A 262 9.81 -18.32 -5.46
C GLY A 262 10.14 -17.01 -4.77
N LEU A 263 9.87 -16.92 -3.46
CA LEU A 263 10.10 -15.70 -2.68
C LEU A 263 11.44 -15.70 -1.91
N ASN A 264 12.27 -16.73 -2.10
CA ASN A 264 13.58 -16.83 -1.48
C ASN A 264 14.64 -16.20 -2.39
N ASN A 265 15.37 -15.20 -1.87
CA ASN A 265 16.37 -14.43 -2.62
C ASN A 265 15.89 -13.93 -3.99
N PHE A 266 14.65 -13.46 -4.09
CA PHE A 266 14.11 -12.92 -5.34
C PHE A 266 14.37 -11.40 -5.41
N SER A 267 14.55 -10.88 -6.62
CA SER A 267 14.55 -9.44 -6.87
C SER A 267 13.37 -9.07 -7.76
N PRO A 268 12.60 -8.01 -7.46
CA PRO A 268 11.52 -7.55 -8.32
C PRO A 268 12.03 -7.14 -9.73
N LEU A 269 13.31 -6.80 -9.90
CA LEU A 269 13.85 -6.54 -11.24
C LEU A 269 13.87 -7.77 -12.14
N ASP A 270 13.87 -8.98 -11.59
CA ASP A 270 13.83 -10.22 -12.38
C ASP A 270 12.63 -10.31 -13.33
N ILE A 271 11.57 -9.56 -13.04
CA ILE A 271 10.34 -9.52 -13.83
C ILE A 271 9.95 -8.12 -14.30
N LEU A 272 10.50 -7.06 -13.69
CA LEU A 272 10.20 -5.68 -14.09
C LEU A 272 10.98 -5.28 -15.34
N THR A 273 12.31 -5.47 -15.33
CA THR A 273 13.20 -5.03 -16.41
C THR A 273 14.59 -5.67 -16.28
N GLU A 274 15.30 -5.81 -17.40
CA GLU A 274 16.71 -6.19 -17.37
C GLU A 274 17.60 -5.01 -16.93
N GLY A 275 18.61 -5.29 -16.11
CA GLY A 275 19.62 -4.31 -15.70
C GLY A 275 19.26 -3.51 -14.45
N GLU A 276 19.49 -2.19 -14.51
CA GLU A 276 19.22 -1.24 -13.42
C GLU A 276 17.92 -0.49 -13.67
N LEU A 277 17.22 -0.16 -12.59
CA LEU A 277 16.05 0.69 -12.63
C LEU A 277 16.45 2.14 -12.29
N ASN A 278 16.39 3.00 -13.29
CA ASN A 278 16.72 4.41 -13.16
C ASN A 278 15.46 5.23 -12.82
N ARG A 279 15.63 6.21 -11.94
CA ARG A 279 14.60 7.21 -11.64
C ARG A 279 14.50 8.24 -12.76
N SER A 280 13.37 8.93 -12.82
CA SER A 280 13.19 10.10 -13.67
C SER A 280 14.21 11.19 -13.33
N LYS A 281 14.75 11.84 -14.36
CA LYS A 281 15.67 12.99 -14.20
C LYS A 281 15.01 14.20 -13.53
N LEU A 282 13.68 14.25 -13.44
CA LEU A 282 12.94 15.22 -12.63
C LEU A 282 13.42 15.26 -11.18
N PHE A 283 13.90 14.12 -10.68
CA PHE A 283 14.32 13.97 -9.30
C PHE A 283 15.85 14.03 -9.11
N ALA A 284 16.60 14.31 -10.17
CA ALA A 284 18.07 14.31 -10.13
C ALA A 284 18.61 15.52 -9.35
N GLU A 285 17.95 16.67 -9.46
CA GLU A 285 18.35 17.94 -8.84
C GLU A 285 17.49 18.23 -7.60
N GLY A 286 17.96 17.81 -6.43
CA GLY A 286 17.27 17.99 -5.15
C GLY A 286 17.10 16.66 -4.40
N PHE A 287 16.32 16.68 -3.32
CA PHE A 287 16.07 15.51 -2.48
C PHE A 287 14.59 15.13 -2.48
N TYR A 288 14.25 14.12 -3.29
CA TYR A 288 12.88 13.62 -3.52
C TYR A 288 12.72 12.14 -3.13
N PRO A 289 12.91 11.75 -1.86
CA PRO A 289 12.98 10.34 -1.46
C PRO A 289 11.67 9.56 -1.66
N LEU A 290 10.54 10.24 -1.86
CA LEU A 290 9.19 9.65 -1.94
C LEU A 290 8.54 9.71 -3.32
N ASN A 291 9.29 10.13 -4.36
CA ASN A 291 8.74 10.35 -5.70
C ASN A 291 9.00 9.20 -6.68
N SER A 292 9.97 8.33 -6.39
CA SER A 292 10.20 7.08 -7.14
C SER A 292 10.17 5.90 -6.18
N ILE A 293 9.32 4.91 -6.44
CA ILE A 293 9.10 3.78 -5.52
C ILE A 293 9.06 2.45 -6.27
N VAL A 294 9.77 1.44 -5.78
CA VAL A 294 9.50 0.04 -6.18
C VAL A 294 8.58 -0.57 -5.13
N ASN A 295 7.39 -1.00 -5.54
CA ASN A 295 6.38 -1.56 -4.67
C ASN A 295 6.25 -3.07 -4.92
N VAL A 296 6.31 -3.87 -3.86
CA VAL A 296 6.08 -5.32 -3.92
C VAL A 296 4.92 -5.64 -3.01
N ILE A 297 3.87 -6.21 -3.59
CA ILE A 297 2.68 -6.67 -2.86
C ILE A 297 2.57 -8.19 -3.04
N ILE A 298 2.43 -8.92 -1.94
CA ILE A 298 2.28 -10.36 -1.97
C ILE A 298 0.99 -10.73 -1.26
N PHE A 299 0.13 -11.48 -1.95
CA PHE A 299 -1.05 -12.11 -1.39
C PHE A 299 -0.77 -13.59 -1.19
N SER A 300 -0.97 -14.07 0.02
CA SER A 300 -0.71 -15.45 0.41
C SER A 300 -1.74 -15.94 1.42
N GLU A 301 -1.99 -17.24 1.43
CA GLU A 301 -2.78 -17.87 2.47
C GLU A 301 -2.00 -17.90 3.80
N GLU A 302 -0.67 -18.00 3.73
CA GLU A 302 0.20 -17.99 4.90
C GLU A 302 0.62 -16.56 5.26
N LYS A 303 0.81 -16.29 6.56
CA LYS A 303 1.38 -15.02 6.99
C LYS A 303 2.86 -14.99 6.63
N LEU A 304 3.25 -14.04 5.79
CA LEU A 304 4.62 -13.90 5.30
C LEU A 304 5.39 -12.85 6.10
N TYR A 305 6.70 -13.05 6.24
CA TYR A 305 7.61 -12.04 6.77
C TYR A 305 8.91 -11.99 5.95
N VAL A 306 9.57 -10.84 5.99
CA VAL A 306 10.86 -10.65 5.32
C VAL A 306 11.97 -11.16 6.23
N LYS A 307 12.64 -12.23 5.80
CA LYS A 307 13.76 -12.87 6.49
C LYS A 307 15.06 -12.08 6.33
N LYS A 308 15.28 -11.54 5.15
CA LYS A 308 16.53 -10.84 4.80
C LYS A 308 16.31 -9.87 3.63
N THR A 309 17.02 -8.76 3.67
CA THR A 309 17.17 -7.79 2.57
C THR A 309 18.64 -7.52 2.32
N ASN A 310 18.99 -7.08 1.11
CA ASN A 310 20.34 -6.61 0.80
C ASN A 310 20.53 -5.10 1.00
N SER A 311 19.45 -4.33 0.96
CA SER A 311 19.47 -2.90 1.29
C SER A 311 18.98 -2.62 2.72
N ALA A 312 19.16 -1.39 3.17
CA ALA A 312 18.73 -0.93 4.49
C ALA A 312 17.23 -1.11 4.71
N VAL A 313 16.83 -1.20 5.98
CA VAL A 313 15.43 -1.14 6.40
C VAL A 313 15.14 0.28 6.88
N ILE A 314 14.16 0.92 6.26
CA ILE A 314 13.70 2.27 6.62
C ILE A 314 12.70 2.12 7.76
N GLY A 315 13.09 2.55 8.96
CA GLY A 315 12.26 2.40 10.16
C GLY A 315 11.05 3.33 10.18
N SER A 316 11.19 4.54 9.63
CA SER A 316 10.09 5.51 9.55
C SER A 316 10.29 6.47 8.38
N ILE A 317 9.24 6.66 7.58
CA ILE A 317 9.19 7.70 6.54
C ILE A 317 9.01 9.12 7.12
N ALA A 318 8.71 9.24 8.42
CA ALA A 318 8.66 10.54 9.08
C ALA A 318 10.06 11.03 9.49
N ASN A 319 11.06 10.16 9.52
CA ASN A 319 12.43 10.52 9.88
C ASN A 319 13.23 10.88 8.61
N THR A 320 13.69 12.13 8.54
CA THR A 320 14.43 12.66 7.38
C THR A 320 15.80 12.01 7.19
N ASP A 321 16.46 11.57 8.27
CA ASP A 321 17.74 10.85 8.20
C ASP A 321 17.55 9.42 7.68
N GLU A 322 16.45 8.76 8.06
CA GLU A 322 16.08 7.46 7.50
C GLU A 322 15.77 7.55 6.00
N LEU A 323 15.08 8.61 5.56
CA LEU A 323 14.75 8.82 4.15
C LEU A 323 15.97 9.09 3.25
N GLN A 324 17.14 9.42 3.81
CA GLN A 324 18.36 9.59 3.02
C GLN A 324 18.94 8.25 2.55
N LYS A 325 18.63 7.16 3.25
CA LYS A 325 19.05 5.81 2.91
C LYS A 325 18.20 5.29 1.75
N ASN A 326 18.81 4.56 0.84
CA ASN A 326 18.08 3.68 -0.07
C ASN A 326 17.76 2.36 0.64
N GLY A 327 16.51 1.91 0.57
CA GLY A 327 16.10 0.77 1.38
C GLY A 327 14.61 0.44 1.35
N TRP A 328 14.27 -0.66 2.03
CA TRP A 328 12.92 -1.18 2.13
C TRP A 328 12.16 -0.58 3.32
N TYR A 329 10.97 -0.08 3.06
CA TYR A 329 9.97 0.34 4.03
C TYR A 329 8.82 -0.67 4.04
N PHE A 330 8.45 -1.13 5.22
CA PHE A 330 7.50 -2.22 5.42
C PHE A 330 6.16 -1.64 5.87
N ILE A 331 5.10 -1.92 5.11
CA ILE A 331 3.77 -1.48 5.45
C ILE A 331 3.02 -2.68 6.04
N SER A 332 2.79 -2.62 7.35
CA SER A 332 1.92 -3.57 8.03
C SER A 332 0.58 -3.65 7.30
N SER A 333 0.23 -4.83 6.79
CA SER A 333 -1.01 -5.04 6.08
C SER A 333 -1.84 -6.11 6.80
N LYS A 334 -3.04 -5.70 7.25
CA LYS A 334 -4.10 -6.58 7.77
C LYS A 334 -4.62 -7.52 6.64
N PRO A 335 -5.27 -8.64 6.97
CA PRO A 335 -5.92 -9.50 5.97
C PRO A 335 -6.93 -8.69 5.13
N SER A 336 -6.96 -8.96 3.82
CA SER A 336 -7.85 -8.26 2.89
C SER A 336 -9.22 -8.93 2.84
N SER A 337 -10.10 -8.63 3.81
CA SER A 337 -11.54 -9.01 3.90
C SER A 337 -11.92 -10.49 3.72
N ASP A 338 -12.69 -11.03 4.69
CA ASP A 338 -13.49 -12.30 4.80
C ASP A 338 -12.91 -13.64 4.28
N ASP A 339 -12.02 -13.64 3.29
CA ASP A 339 -11.10 -14.73 3.01
C ASP A 339 -9.79 -14.45 3.78
N GLU A 340 -9.25 -15.42 4.51
CA GLU A 340 -7.99 -15.36 5.29
C GLU A 340 -6.73 -15.14 4.43
N ILE A 341 -6.76 -14.23 3.44
CA ILE A 341 -5.63 -13.89 2.58
C ILE A 341 -4.80 -12.80 3.27
N ASN A 342 -3.59 -13.18 3.64
CA ASN A 342 -2.58 -12.28 4.16
C ASN A 342 -2.00 -11.43 3.02
N LYS A 343 -1.78 -10.15 3.31
CA LYS A 343 -1.10 -9.21 2.42
C LYS A 343 0.22 -8.80 3.05
N LEU A 344 1.29 -8.81 2.25
CA LEU A 344 2.57 -8.21 2.58
C LEU A 344 2.85 -7.06 1.58
N ASP A 345 3.08 -5.85 2.08
CA ASP A 345 3.28 -4.63 1.28
C ASP A 345 4.65 -4.02 1.61
N LEU A 346 5.53 -3.97 0.61
CA LEU A 346 6.92 -3.56 0.74
C LEU A 346 7.22 -2.46 -0.26
N ARG A 347 7.89 -1.40 0.17
CA ARG A 347 8.25 -0.28 -0.68
C ARG A 347 9.73 0.00 -0.60
N TYR A 348 10.43 -0.08 -1.72
CA TYR A 348 11.79 0.40 -1.82
C TYR A 348 11.80 1.90 -2.11
N LEU A 349 12.50 2.65 -1.26
CA LEU A 349 12.77 4.07 -1.44
C LEU A 349 14.22 4.23 -1.92
N PHE A 350 14.43 5.12 -2.88
CA PHE A 350 15.74 5.34 -3.47
C PHE A 350 16.64 6.24 -2.61
N GLY A 351 16.10 6.94 -1.62
CA GLY A 351 16.85 7.90 -0.81
C GLY A 351 17.62 8.90 -1.69
N ARG A 352 18.95 8.96 -1.52
CA ARG A 352 19.85 9.81 -2.33
C ARG A 352 20.34 9.18 -3.65
N THR A 353 19.95 7.95 -3.94
CA THR A 353 20.37 7.26 -5.17
C THR A 353 19.43 7.59 -6.34
N ASN A 354 19.98 7.52 -7.56
CA ASN A 354 19.25 7.78 -8.81
C ASN A 354 18.95 6.51 -9.61
N SER A 355 19.56 5.39 -9.25
CA SER A 355 19.30 4.07 -9.81
C SER A 355 19.37 3.03 -8.70
N VAL A 356 18.84 1.85 -8.99
CA VAL A 356 18.96 0.68 -8.14
C VAL A 356 19.19 -0.55 -9.00
N ASP A 357 20.10 -1.41 -8.57
CA ASP A 357 20.38 -2.67 -9.26
C ASP A 357 19.59 -3.86 -8.70
N LYS A 358 19.76 -5.01 -9.34
CA LYS A 358 19.08 -6.25 -8.97
C LYS A 358 19.48 -6.71 -7.57
N GLN A 359 20.77 -6.60 -7.22
CA GLN A 359 21.36 -7.09 -5.98
C GLN A 359 20.85 -6.30 -4.77
N GLU A 360 20.67 -4.99 -4.90
CA GLU A 360 20.09 -4.12 -3.87
C GLU A 360 18.64 -4.48 -3.57
N LEU A 361 17.86 -4.81 -4.61
CA LEU A 361 16.44 -5.14 -4.47
C LEU A 361 16.17 -6.59 -4.03
N VAL A 362 17.18 -7.39 -3.70
CA VAL A 362 16.98 -8.77 -3.26
C VAL A 362 16.24 -8.83 -1.91
N LEU A 363 15.17 -9.62 -1.92
CA LEU A 363 14.34 -9.96 -0.78
C LEU A 363 14.36 -11.48 -0.55
N SER A 364 14.46 -11.89 0.71
CA SER A 364 14.13 -13.25 1.12
C SER A 364 12.91 -13.21 2.02
N ILE A 365 11.84 -13.84 1.58
CA ILE A 365 10.56 -13.89 2.27
C ILE A 365 10.21 -15.34 2.51
N GLY A 366 9.65 -15.64 3.67
CA GLY A 366 9.09 -16.95 3.93
C GLY A 366 7.88 -16.89 4.84
N PRO A 367 7.17 -18.00 4.98
CA PRO A 367 6.09 -18.11 5.93
C PRO A 367 6.63 -17.97 7.34
N ILE A 368 5.82 -17.38 8.21
CA ILE A 368 5.99 -17.52 9.65
C ILE A 368 5.72 -19.00 9.95
N VAL A 369 6.77 -19.80 9.92
CA VAL A 369 6.72 -21.16 10.45
C VAL A 369 6.74 -20.99 11.97
N GLU A 370 5.66 -21.36 12.66
CA GLU A 370 5.76 -21.81 14.05
C GLU A 370 6.62 -23.07 14.00
N ASP A 371 7.94 -22.92 14.11
CA ASP A 371 8.82 -24.04 13.82
C ASP A 371 8.63 -25.13 14.87
N VAL A 372 8.41 -26.32 14.33
CA VAL A 372 8.35 -27.58 15.04
C VAL A 372 9.70 -27.79 15.73
N THR A 373 9.60 -27.98 17.04
CA THR A 373 10.59 -28.54 17.98
C THR A 373 11.86 -29.15 17.38
N PRO A 374 13.07 -28.70 17.77
CA PRO A 374 14.24 -29.56 17.78
C PRO A 374 14.09 -30.58 18.92
N ILE A 375 14.03 -31.85 18.53
CA ILE A 375 14.12 -33.10 19.31
C ILE A 375 14.54 -32.96 20.79
N ASP A 376 13.59 -33.37 21.65
CA ASP A 376 13.69 -33.98 22.99
C ASP A 376 14.85 -33.60 23.93
N VAL A 377 14.55 -32.75 24.93
CA VAL A 377 14.82 -33.02 26.36
C VAL A 377 13.66 -32.39 27.18
N PRO A 378 13.05 -33.11 28.15
CA PRO A 378 11.72 -32.77 28.65
C PRO A 378 11.77 -31.70 29.75
N GLN A 379 10.99 -30.62 29.60
CA GLN A 379 10.41 -29.90 30.74
C GLN A 379 9.17 -29.11 30.32
N ASN A 380 8.02 -29.70 30.65
CA ASN A 380 6.69 -29.15 30.93
C ASN A 380 6.25 -27.82 30.28
N ASP A 381 5.27 -27.97 29.39
CA ASP A 381 4.25 -27.01 28.94
C ASP A 381 3.95 -25.84 29.89
N VAL A 382 4.05 -24.61 29.35
CA VAL A 382 2.97 -23.60 29.37
C VAL A 382 3.05 -22.72 28.09
N SER A 383 2.08 -22.90 27.20
CA SER A 383 1.55 -22.01 26.13
C SER A 383 2.47 -20.91 25.52
N GLN A 384 2.97 -21.18 24.31
CA GLN A 384 3.60 -20.19 23.44
C GLN A 384 2.53 -19.49 22.59
N ASN A 385 2.01 -18.35 23.06
CA ASN A 385 1.27 -17.41 22.20
C ASN A 385 1.38 -15.94 22.65
N GLY A 386 2.54 -15.54 23.18
CA GLY A 386 2.81 -14.14 23.54
C GLY A 386 4.30 -13.86 23.63
N GLY A 387 4.79 -12.85 22.89
CA GLY A 387 6.18 -12.41 22.99
C GLY A 387 6.53 -12.02 24.43
N GLY A 388 7.70 -12.44 24.93
CA GLY A 388 8.12 -12.20 26.31
C GLY A 388 8.78 -10.82 26.54
N CYS A 389 8.58 -10.22 27.72
CA CYS A 389 9.32 -9.01 28.14
C CYS A 389 10.78 -9.37 28.51
N LEU A 390 11.65 -9.60 27.51
CA LEU A 390 13.01 -10.12 27.67
C LEU A 390 13.91 -9.28 28.60
N ILE A 391 13.91 -7.96 28.44
CA ILE A 391 14.69 -7.03 29.28
C ILE A 391 14.20 -7.13 30.72
N ALA A 392 12.90 -6.90 30.96
CA ALA A 392 12.34 -6.97 32.31
C ALA A 392 12.53 -8.36 32.97
N THR A 393 12.49 -9.44 32.18
CA THR A 393 12.78 -10.80 32.65
C THR A 393 14.22 -10.95 33.12
N ALA A 394 15.19 -10.42 32.35
CA ALA A 394 16.59 -10.40 32.76
C ALA A 394 16.82 -9.51 33.99
N THR A 395 16.15 -8.37 34.06
CA THR A 395 16.22 -7.39 35.16
C THR A 395 15.66 -7.93 36.48
N PHE A 396 14.48 -8.56 36.46
CA PHE A 396 13.79 -9.06 37.67
C PHE A 396 14.04 -10.55 37.94
N GLY A 397 14.76 -11.23 37.04
CA GLY A 397 15.31 -12.56 37.23
C GLY A 397 14.34 -13.72 36.97
N SER A 398 13.07 -13.45 36.65
CA SER A 398 12.09 -14.47 36.29
C SER A 398 10.98 -13.88 35.44
N GLU A 399 10.46 -14.65 34.49
CA GLU A 399 9.22 -14.33 33.79
C GLU A 399 8.01 -14.30 34.73
N MET A 400 8.09 -15.02 35.85
CA MET A 400 7.09 -15.06 36.91
C MET A 400 7.31 -13.99 37.99
N ALA A 401 8.30 -13.10 37.82
CA ALA A 401 8.50 -12.00 38.75
C ALA A 401 7.26 -11.08 38.74
N PRO A 402 6.79 -10.60 39.90
CA PRO A 402 5.57 -9.78 39.99
C PRO A 402 5.57 -8.56 39.04
N GLN A 403 6.74 -7.95 38.82
CA GLN A 403 6.92 -6.81 37.92
C GLN A 403 6.73 -7.18 36.44
N VAL A 404 7.16 -8.38 36.06
CA VAL A 404 7.06 -8.86 34.66
C VAL A 404 5.63 -9.32 34.37
N GLN A 405 4.98 -9.98 35.33
CA GLN A 405 3.57 -10.34 35.23
C GLN A 405 2.68 -9.11 35.16
N PHE A 406 2.95 -8.09 35.97
CA PHE A 406 2.26 -6.81 35.92
C PHE A 406 2.32 -6.17 34.51
N LEU A 407 3.49 -6.15 33.86
CA LEU A 407 3.62 -5.64 32.49
C LEU A 407 2.82 -6.45 31.47
N ARG A 408 2.79 -7.78 31.62
CA ARG A 408 2.02 -8.68 30.76
C ARG A 408 0.53 -8.46 30.93
N GLU A 409 0.05 -8.34 32.16
CA GLU A 409 -1.36 -8.07 32.46
C GLU A 409 -1.84 -6.74 31.87
N ILE A 410 -1.07 -5.66 32.03
CA ILE A 410 -1.40 -4.36 31.43
C ILE A 410 -1.42 -4.45 29.90
N ARG A 411 -0.42 -5.12 29.30
CA ARG A 411 -0.37 -5.30 27.86
C ARG A 411 -1.58 -6.08 27.36
N ASP A 412 -1.84 -7.25 27.94
CA ASP A 412 -2.79 -8.22 27.39
C ASP A 412 -4.24 -7.83 27.71
N ASN A 413 -4.50 -7.29 28.91
CA ASN A 413 -5.85 -7.01 29.39
C ASN A 413 -6.25 -5.53 29.24
N THR A 414 -5.31 -4.61 29.02
CA THR A 414 -5.64 -3.18 28.87
C THR A 414 -5.25 -2.67 27.47
N VAL A 415 -3.97 -2.81 27.10
CA VAL A 415 -3.46 -2.18 25.86
C VAL A 415 -3.91 -2.91 24.60
N LEU A 416 -3.85 -4.25 24.58
CA LEU A 416 -4.24 -5.03 23.40
C LEU A 416 -5.76 -5.13 23.20
N GLN A 417 -6.56 -4.71 24.18
CA GLN A 417 -8.02 -4.68 24.08
C GLN A 417 -8.54 -3.50 23.25
N THR A 418 -7.68 -2.53 22.91
CA THR A 418 -8.03 -1.38 22.06
C THR A 418 -7.29 -1.41 20.72
N GLU A 419 -7.87 -0.84 19.67
CA GLU A 419 -7.26 -0.73 18.35
C GLU A 419 -6.02 0.18 18.38
N SER A 420 -6.10 1.30 19.10
CA SER A 420 -4.95 2.21 19.31
C SER A 420 -3.80 1.53 20.05
N GLY A 421 -4.09 0.79 21.13
CA GLY A 421 -3.10 0.08 21.91
C GLY A 421 -2.50 -1.12 21.18
N SER A 422 -3.31 -1.88 20.43
CA SER A 422 -2.83 -2.97 19.57
C SER A 422 -1.91 -2.48 18.44
N THR A 423 -2.24 -1.33 17.83
CA THR A 423 -1.39 -0.67 16.83
C THR A 423 -0.07 -0.20 17.43
N PHE A 424 -0.12 0.45 18.61
CA PHE A 424 1.07 0.85 19.35
C PHE A 424 1.95 -0.34 19.70
N MET A 425 1.37 -1.40 20.27
CA MET A 425 2.10 -2.61 20.68
C MET A 425 2.72 -3.36 19.50
N THR A 426 2.11 -3.30 18.32
CA THR A 426 2.67 -3.90 17.10
C THR A 426 3.98 -3.18 16.71
N GLY A 427 3.97 -1.84 16.67
CA GLY A 427 5.17 -1.06 16.39
C GLY A 427 6.22 -1.16 17.50
N PHE A 428 5.78 -1.06 18.75
CA PHE A 428 6.62 -1.20 19.92
C PHE A 428 7.31 -2.57 19.95
N ASN A 429 6.59 -3.67 19.72
CA ASN A 429 7.17 -5.02 19.71
C ASN A 429 8.23 -5.17 18.60
N GLN A 430 7.98 -4.67 17.40
CA GLN A 430 8.94 -4.73 16.30
C GLN A 430 10.25 -4.00 16.67
N PHE A 431 10.15 -2.82 17.30
CA PHE A 431 11.32 -2.09 17.79
C PHE A 431 11.98 -2.80 18.96
N TYR A 432 11.20 -3.15 19.99
CA TYR A 432 11.66 -3.78 21.23
C TYR A 432 12.41 -5.10 20.98
N TYR A 433 11.87 -6.00 20.14
CA TYR A 433 12.51 -7.28 19.86
C TYR A 433 13.74 -7.17 18.93
N SER A 434 13.95 -6.02 18.28
CA SER A 434 15.17 -5.80 17.47
C SER A 434 16.43 -5.65 18.33
N PHE A 435 16.32 -5.22 19.59
CA PHE A 435 17.47 -5.00 20.47
C PHE A 435 17.36 -5.71 21.84
N SER A 436 16.16 -6.04 22.31
CA SER A 436 15.96 -6.62 23.64
C SER A 436 16.69 -7.94 23.92
N PRO A 437 16.91 -8.86 22.95
CA PRO A 437 17.71 -10.06 23.23
C PRO A 437 19.15 -9.71 23.63
N ALA A 438 19.79 -8.80 22.88
CA ALA A 438 21.17 -8.40 23.13
C ALA A 438 21.32 -7.66 24.47
N ILE A 439 20.35 -6.81 24.83
CA ILE A 439 20.33 -6.14 26.15
C ILE A 439 20.12 -7.15 27.28
N ALA A 440 19.19 -8.11 27.11
CA ALA A 440 18.91 -9.12 28.11
C ALA A 440 20.08 -10.11 28.31
N ASP A 441 20.83 -10.44 27.25
CA ASP A 441 22.10 -11.17 27.35
C ASP A 441 23.12 -10.36 28.16
N TYR A 442 23.27 -9.07 27.85
CA TYR A 442 24.23 -8.19 28.53
C TYR A 442 23.91 -7.98 30.02
N GLU A 443 22.63 -7.91 30.41
CA GLU A 443 22.18 -7.89 31.81
C GLU A 443 22.56 -9.15 32.59
N ARG A 444 22.49 -10.33 31.94
CA ARG A 444 22.86 -11.61 32.56
C ARG A 444 24.36 -11.70 32.83
N GLU A 445 25.17 -11.10 31.97
CA GLU A 445 26.62 -11.08 32.09
C GLU A 445 27.14 -9.99 33.05
N ASN A 446 26.38 -8.90 33.24
CA ASN A 446 26.83 -7.71 33.98
C ASN A 446 25.85 -7.30 35.10
N PRO A 447 26.06 -7.77 36.35
CA PRO A 447 25.18 -7.45 37.48
C PRO A 447 25.04 -5.95 37.78
N ALA A 448 26.09 -5.15 37.54
CA ALA A 448 26.02 -3.70 37.70
C ALA A 448 25.11 -3.02 36.66
N PHE A 449 25.16 -3.50 35.40
CA PHE A 449 24.29 -3.00 34.34
C PHE A 449 22.83 -3.39 34.60
N LYS A 450 22.59 -4.61 35.09
CA LYS A 450 21.26 -5.06 35.53
C LYS A 450 20.63 -4.14 36.59
N GLU A 451 21.38 -3.70 37.59
CA GLU A 451 20.88 -2.76 38.60
C GLU A 451 20.58 -1.37 38.03
N VAL A 452 21.35 -0.91 37.02
CA VAL A 452 21.04 0.32 36.30
C VAL A 452 19.73 0.19 35.52
N VAL A 453 19.54 -0.90 34.76
CA VAL A 453 18.30 -1.17 34.02
C VAL A 453 17.10 -1.25 34.99
N LYS A 454 17.28 -1.90 36.14
CA LYS A 454 16.26 -1.97 37.19
C LYS A 454 15.87 -0.60 37.73
N LEU A 455 16.84 0.28 37.98
CA LEU A 455 16.59 1.65 38.40
C LEU A 455 15.81 2.42 37.33
N SER A 456 16.16 2.25 36.06
CA SER A 456 15.49 2.89 34.92
C SER A 456 14.07 2.38 34.67
N LEU A 457 13.79 1.09 34.91
CA LEU A 457 12.45 0.52 34.71
C LEU A 457 11.48 0.82 35.86
N THR A 458 11.99 1.15 37.05
CA THR A 458 11.14 1.33 38.24
C THR A 458 10.15 2.51 38.13
N PRO A 459 10.53 3.70 37.62
CA PRO A 459 9.58 4.78 37.36
C PRO A 459 8.48 4.41 36.35
N LEU A 460 8.85 3.67 35.30
CA LEU A 460 7.90 3.19 34.29
C LEU A 460 6.88 2.21 34.87
N LEU A 461 7.33 1.25 35.67
CA LEU A 461 6.42 0.34 36.36
C LEU A 461 5.46 1.11 37.28
N THR A 462 5.95 2.12 37.98
CA THR A 462 5.15 2.92 38.92
C THR A 462 4.09 3.74 38.18
N SER A 463 4.46 4.42 37.09
CA SER A 463 3.51 5.21 36.29
C SER A 463 2.46 4.34 35.59
N LEU A 464 2.82 3.13 35.14
CA LEU A 464 1.87 2.18 34.55
C LEU A 464 0.84 1.66 35.56
N THR A 465 1.10 1.68 36.87
CA THR A 465 0.07 1.34 37.87
C THR A 465 -1.12 2.30 37.84
N LEU A 466 -0.94 3.52 37.32
CA LEU A 466 -2.03 4.49 37.16
C LEU A 466 -3.08 4.01 36.14
N LEU A 467 -2.71 3.17 35.17
CA LEU A 467 -3.65 2.59 34.20
C LEU A 467 -4.59 1.55 34.84
N GLN A 468 -4.19 0.91 35.93
CA GLN A 468 -5.08 -0.06 36.62
C GLN A 468 -6.22 0.62 37.37
N TYR A 469 -6.09 1.91 37.69
CA TYR A 469 -7.12 2.69 38.40
C TYR A 469 -7.96 3.57 37.47
N ALA A 470 -7.61 3.64 36.18
CA ALA A 470 -8.38 4.32 35.16
C ALA A 470 -9.31 3.30 34.49
N ASP A 471 -10.62 3.51 34.56
CA ASP A 471 -11.60 2.71 33.82
C ASP A 471 -11.51 3.12 32.33
N ILE A 472 -10.78 2.33 31.54
CA ILE A 472 -10.53 2.62 30.12
C ILE A 472 -11.54 1.83 29.29
N ASP A 473 -12.67 2.47 28.98
CA ASP A 473 -13.76 1.87 28.20
C ASP A 473 -13.79 2.37 26.75
N SER A 474 -12.88 3.29 26.37
CA SER A 474 -12.87 3.92 25.04
C SER A 474 -11.48 4.14 24.44
N GLU A 475 -11.41 4.18 23.10
CA GLU A 475 -10.17 4.46 22.33
C GLU A 475 -9.53 5.81 22.68
N SER A 476 -10.35 6.85 22.89
CA SER A 476 -9.88 8.18 23.23
C SER A 476 -9.21 8.24 24.61
N GLU A 477 -9.71 7.46 25.56
CA GLU A 477 -9.13 7.38 26.91
C GLU A 477 -7.81 6.61 26.87
N MET A 478 -7.73 5.49 26.15
CA MET A 478 -6.47 4.75 26.02
C MET A 478 -5.36 5.60 25.37
N LEU A 479 -5.68 6.36 24.32
CA LEU A 479 -4.74 7.31 23.71
C LEU A 479 -4.33 8.42 24.68
N GLY A 480 -5.30 9.03 25.39
CA GLY A 480 -5.03 10.10 26.34
C GLY A 480 -4.14 9.66 27.51
N TYR A 481 -4.48 8.54 28.16
CA TYR A 481 -3.69 7.98 29.26
C TYR A 481 -2.34 7.42 28.79
N GLY A 482 -2.28 6.79 27.62
CA GLY A 482 -1.04 6.31 27.01
C GLY A 482 -0.04 7.44 26.74
N ILE A 483 -0.50 8.54 26.14
CA ILE A 483 0.32 9.74 25.92
C ILE A 483 0.75 10.35 27.27
N GLY A 484 -0.16 10.45 28.23
CA GLY A 484 0.14 10.98 29.57
C GLY A 484 1.25 10.20 30.29
N ILE A 485 1.26 8.87 30.18
CA ILE A 485 2.28 8.02 30.79
C ILE A 485 3.61 8.14 30.07
N ILE A 486 3.61 8.20 28.73
CA ILE A 486 4.84 8.41 27.96
C ILE A 486 5.48 9.74 28.39
N LEU A 487 4.69 10.82 28.48
CA LEU A 487 5.17 12.13 28.94
C LEU A 487 5.69 12.09 30.39
N LEU A 488 5.00 11.40 31.29
CA LEU A 488 5.42 11.29 32.70
C LEU A 488 6.77 10.58 32.88
N ASN A 489 7.13 9.66 31.98
CA ASN A 489 8.39 8.91 32.03
C ASN A 489 9.52 9.55 31.22
N ILE A 490 9.18 10.47 30.31
CA ILE A 490 10.16 11.23 29.53
C ILE A 490 10.60 12.50 30.28
N GLY A 491 9.73 13.06 31.14
CA GLY A 491 10.01 14.26 31.92
C GLY A 491 9.74 15.54 31.13
#